data_AF-A0A7U9X157-F1
#
_entry.id   AF-A0A7U9X157-F1
#
_cell.length_a   1.000
_cell.length_b   1.000
_cell.length_c   1.000
_cell.angle_alpha   90.00
_cell.angle_beta   90.00
_cell.angle_gamma   90.00
#
_symmetry.space_group_name_H-M   'P 1'
#
loop_
_entity.id
_entity.type
_entity.pdbx_description
1 polymer ?
#
loop_
_entity_poly.entity_id
_entity_poly.type
_entity_poly.pdbx_seq_one_letter_code
_entity_poly.pdbx_strand_id
1 'polypeptide(L)'
;MHRIGGVLFGVLCIGMFGSLLVACNGRRKLDESSLQQVPQFIEIESSSEEVRSAIELIALSKDQEEAEKIAELYGIELSSFSDGIAVYTTDKDPQELMELGDNNGYPALTVNSNHYQLKKISEVTDTNQ
;
A
#
# COMPACT_ATOMS: atom_id res chain seq x y z
N MET A 1 29.65 -9.49 52.13
CA MET A 1 30.49 -10.55 51.53
C MET A 1 29.86 -11.90 51.81
N HIS A 2 29.25 -12.53 50.82
CA HIS A 2 29.18 -13.99 50.65
C HIS A 2 28.99 -14.23 49.14
N ARG A 3 29.91 -15.00 48.57
CA ARG A 3 29.99 -15.40 47.16
C ARG A 3 29.18 -16.70 46.98
N ILE A 4 29.21 -17.22 45.74
CA ILE A 4 28.76 -18.54 45.23
C ILE A 4 27.41 -18.39 44.48
N GLY A 5 27.24 -18.68 43.18
CA GLY A 5 28.08 -19.37 42.19
C GLY A 5 27.29 -20.50 41.50
N GLY A 6 27.27 -20.52 40.15
CA GLY A 6 26.75 -21.61 39.28
C GLY A 6 25.68 -21.07 38.30
N VAL A 7 25.92 -20.81 37.00
CA VAL A 7 26.49 -21.58 35.86
C VAL A 7 25.64 -22.80 35.47
N LEU A 8 24.88 -22.60 34.38
CA LEU A 8 24.53 -23.48 33.25
C LEU A 8 24.13 -24.94 33.54
N PHE A 9 22.96 -25.37 33.05
CA PHE A 9 22.80 -26.48 32.08
C PHE A 9 21.30 -26.74 31.81
N GLY A 10 20.89 -26.74 30.55
CA GLY A 10 19.51 -27.04 30.15
C GLY A 10 19.26 -27.00 28.65
N VAL A 11 20.23 -27.42 27.84
CA VAL A 11 20.00 -27.80 26.43
C VAL A 11 19.32 -29.16 26.44
N LEU A 12 18.08 -29.28 25.97
CA LEU A 12 17.58 -30.45 25.22
C LEU A 12 16.12 -30.28 24.77
N CYS A 13 15.89 -29.66 23.61
CA CYS A 13 14.73 -29.93 22.75
C CYS A 13 15.19 -29.87 21.29
N ILE A 14 16.00 -30.86 20.88
CA ILE A 14 16.24 -31.17 19.47
C ILE A 14 15.15 -32.16 19.05
N GLY A 15 14.42 -31.88 17.97
CA GLY A 15 13.85 -32.93 17.12
C GLY A 15 12.47 -32.65 16.52
N MET A 16 12.42 -32.72 15.17
CA MET A 16 11.25 -32.91 14.29
C MET A 16 10.21 -31.77 14.28
N PHE A 17 9.96 -31.07 13.17
CA PHE A 17 9.63 -31.60 11.85
C PHE A 17 10.31 -30.78 10.74
N GLY A 18 11.41 -31.30 10.22
CA GLY A 18 11.77 -31.06 8.83
C GLY A 18 10.93 -31.99 7.97
N SER A 19 9.86 -31.47 7.38
CA SER A 19 9.21 -32.10 6.24
C SER A 19 9.76 -31.46 4.97
N LEU A 20 10.85 -32.06 4.49
CA LEU A 20 11.14 -32.13 3.06
C LEU A 20 9.95 -32.78 2.33
N LEU A 21 9.97 -32.64 1.00
CA LEU A 21 9.13 -33.27 -0.04
C LEU A 21 7.92 -32.39 -0.39
N VAL A 22 7.64 -32.01 -1.64
CA VAL A 22 8.00 -32.55 -2.97
C VAL A 22 7.49 -31.47 -3.96
N ALA A 23 8.27 -30.91 -4.89
CA ALA A 23 8.89 -31.41 -6.12
C ALA A 23 8.17 -30.90 -7.40
N CYS A 24 9.00 -30.69 -8.43
CA CYS A 24 8.71 -30.74 -9.86
C CYS A 24 8.11 -29.52 -10.57
N ASN A 25 9.03 -28.68 -11.05
CA ASN A 25 9.37 -28.53 -12.47
C ASN A 25 8.20 -28.29 -13.46
N GLY A 26 7.96 -27.02 -13.76
CA GLY A 26 7.25 -26.58 -14.97
C GLY A 26 8.11 -25.63 -15.79
N ARG A 27 9.25 -26.09 -16.33
CA ARG A 27 9.90 -25.37 -17.45
C ARG A 27 8.96 -25.42 -18.65
N ARG A 28 8.21 -24.35 -18.90
CA ARG A 28 7.68 -24.08 -20.22
C ARG A 28 8.78 -23.40 -21.02
N LYS A 29 9.46 -24.21 -21.83
CA LYS A 29 10.25 -23.75 -22.97
C LYS A 29 9.23 -23.13 -23.93
N LEU A 30 9.22 -21.80 -24.07
CA LEU A 30 8.50 -21.13 -25.14
C LEU A 30 9.43 -21.19 -26.35
N ASP A 31 9.11 -22.09 -27.27
CA ASP A 31 9.84 -22.26 -28.52
C ASP A 31 9.69 -21.00 -29.40
N GLU A 32 10.85 -20.50 -29.79
CA GLU A 32 11.14 -19.37 -30.66
C GLU A 32 10.87 -19.76 -32.13
N SER A 33 9.61 -19.99 -32.51
CA SER A 33 9.28 -20.24 -33.91
C SER A 33 7.82 -19.95 -34.24
N SER A 34 7.52 -18.67 -34.48
CA SER A 34 6.56 -18.22 -35.51
C SER A 34 6.64 -16.70 -35.61
N LEU A 35 7.69 -16.23 -36.30
CA LEU A 35 7.68 -14.93 -36.95
C LEU A 35 6.54 -14.94 -37.99
N GLN A 36 5.35 -14.48 -37.59
CA GLN A 36 4.30 -14.13 -38.52
C GLN A 36 3.89 -12.68 -38.27
N GLN A 37 4.59 -11.82 -39.02
CA GLN A 37 3.97 -10.77 -39.81
C GLN A 37 3.23 -9.70 -39.01
N VAL A 38 3.98 -8.66 -38.67
CA VAL A 38 3.49 -7.37 -38.16
C VAL A 38 2.64 -6.71 -39.26
N PRO A 39 1.30 -6.57 -39.13
CA PRO A 39 0.66 -5.43 -39.74
C PRO A 39 1.05 -4.22 -38.91
N GLN A 40 1.58 -3.20 -39.58
CA GLN A 40 1.89 -1.88 -39.03
C GLN A 40 0.56 -1.23 -38.58
N PHE A 41 0.02 -1.70 -37.45
CA PHE A 41 -1.04 -1.02 -36.74
C PHE A 41 -0.38 0.20 -36.14
N ILE A 42 -0.83 1.35 -36.60
CA ILE A 42 -0.48 2.67 -36.13
C ILE A 42 -0.46 2.58 -34.59
N GLU A 43 0.73 2.70 -33.99
CA GLU A 43 0.89 3.09 -32.58
C GLU A 43 0.36 4.52 -32.50
N ILE A 44 -0.96 4.63 -32.49
CA ILE A 44 -1.59 5.67 -31.73
C ILE A 44 -1.20 5.26 -30.32
N GLU A 45 -0.16 5.91 -29.79
CA GLU A 45 -0.05 6.07 -28.35
C GLU A 45 -1.34 6.76 -27.92
N SER A 46 -2.38 5.94 -27.77
CA SER A 46 -3.46 6.18 -26.87
C SER A 46 -2.78 6.12 -25.53
N SER A 47 -2.16 7.25 -25.17
CA SER A 47 -2.07 7.71 -23.80
C SER A 47 -3.50 7.66 -23.28
N SER A 48 -3.93 6.46 -22.89
CA SER A 48 -4.90 6.30 -21.85
C SER A 48 -4.22 6.94 -20.66
N GLU A 49 -4.39 8.26 -20.56
CA GLU A 49 -4.41 8.95 -19.29
C GLU A 49 -5.47 8.20 -18.49
N GLU A 50 -5.03 7.10 -17.88
CA GLU A 50 -5.73 6.40 -16.84
C GLU A 50 -5.89 7.49 -15.79
N VAL A 51 -7.04 8.14 -15.80
CA VAL A 51 -7.40 9.18 -14.84
C VAL A 51 -7.41 8.45 -13.51
N ARG A 52 -6.24 8.39 -12.87
CA ARG A 52 -6.08 7.83 -11.54
C ARG A 52 -6.92 8.73 -10.66
N SER A 53 -8.08 8.22 -10.26
CA SER A 53 -8.95 8.93 -9.34
C SER A 53 -8.16 9.12 -8.06
N ALA A 54 -7.91 10.38 -7.68
CA ALA A 54 -7.27 10.70 -6.43
C ALA A 54 -8.00 9.98 -5.29
N ILE A 55 -7.23 9.27 -4.46
CA ILE A 55 -7.71 8.50 -3.33
C ILE A 55 -7.63 9.40 -2.11
N GLU A 56 -8.66 9.34 -1.27
CA GLU A 56 -8.66 10.02 0.01
C GLU A 56 -8.14 9.10 1.12
N LEU A 57 -7.23 9.62 1.93
CA LEU A 57 -6.69 8.96 3.12
C LEU A 57 -7.03 9.79 4.36
N ILE A 58 -7.07 9.15 5.52
CA ILE A 58 -7.25 9.79 6.81
C ILE A 58 -6.15 9.40 7.79
N ALA A 59 -5.77 10.33 8.66
CA ALA A 59 -4.88 10.11 9.80
C ALA A 59 -5.37 10.87 11.03
N LEU A 60 -4.95 10.41 12.20
CA LEU A 60 -5.11 11.17 13.43
C LEU A 60 -3.96 12.15 13.59
N SER A 61 -4.29 13.39 13.92
CA SER A 61 -3.32 14.46 14.15
C SER A 61 -3.80 15.33 15.30
N LYS A 62 -2.90 15.76 16.18
CA LYS A 62 -3.23 16.61 17.32
C LYS A 62 -3.62 18.02 16.89
N ASP A 63 -2.95 18.55 15.88
CA ASP A 63 -3.10 19.90 15.37
C ASP A 63 -2.77 19.97 13.86
N GLN A 64 -3.04 21.13 13.27
CA GLN A 64 -2.80 21.42 11.85
C GLN A 64 -1.32 21.22 11.46
N GLU A 65 -0.39 21.62 12.33
CA GLU A 65 1.04 21.53 12.06
C GLU A 65 1.50 20.06 11.99
N GLU A 66 0.99 19.20 12.88
CA GLU A 66 1.21 17.76 12.80
C GLU A 66 0.58 17.15 11.53
N ALA A 67 -0.61 17.60 11.14
CA ALA A 67 -1.25 17.14 9.91
C ALA A 67 -0.42 17.45 8.66
N GLU A 68 0.18 18.65 8.60
CA GLU A 68 1.09 19.06 7.52
C GLU A 68 2.39 18.25 7.52
N LYS A 69 2.99 18.00 8.69
CA LYS A 69 4.17 17.11 8.80
C LYS A 69 3.88 15.71 8.29
N ILE A 70 2.71 15.15 8.59
CA ILE A 70 2.31 13.84 8.06
C ILE A 70 2.21 13.89 6.53
N ALA A 71 1.62 14.94 5.96
CA ALA A 71 1.58 15.13 4.51
C ALA A 71 3.00 15.13 3.90
N GLU A 72 3.96 15.82 4.51
CA GLU A 72 5.35 15.85 4.07
C GLU A 72 6.04 14.48 4.14
N LEU A 73 5.83 13.73 5.25
CA LEU A 73 6.42 12.39 5.44
C LEU A 73 6.04 11.41 4.33
N TYR A 74 4.78 11.44 3.91
CA TYR A 74 4.25 10.56 2.86
C TYR A 74 4.32 11.19 1.46
N GLY A 75 4.66 12.48 1.36
CA GLY A 75 4.59 13.25 0.13
C GLY A 75 3.19 13.23 -0.48
N ILE A 76 2.16 13.45 0.34
CA ILE A 76 0.74 13.52 -0.04
C ILE A 76 0.20 14.91 0.28
N GLU A 77 -0.99 15.23 -0.23
CA GLU A 77 -1.57 16.56 -0.04
C GLU A 77 -2.58 16.57 1.10
N LEU A 78 -2.48 17.54 2.01
CA LEU A 78 -3.50 17.74 3.05
C LEU A 78 -4.71 18.45 2.43
N SER A 79 -5.86 17.78 2.45
CA SER A 79 -7.13 18.31 1.95
C SER A 79 -7.88 19.09 3.02
N SER A 80 -7.99 18.53 4.23
CA SER A 80 -8.64 19.20 5.36
C SER A 80 -8.17 18.63 6.70
N PHE A 81 -8.35 19.42 7.77
CA PHE A 81 -8.11 18.99 9.13
C PHE A 81 -9.22 19.54 10.03
N SER A 82 -9.84 18.68 10.83
CA SER A 82 -10.88 19.06 11.78
C SER A 82 -11.00 18.02 12.88
N ASP A 83 -11.25 18.46 14.12
CA ASP A 83 -11.51 17.60 15.28
C ASP A 83 -10.47 16.47 15.49
N GLY A 84 -9.20 16.75 15.18
CA GLY A 84 -8.09 15.80 15.31
C GLY A 84 -7.99 14.76 14.18
N ILE A 85 -8.75 14.94 13.11
CA ILE A 85 -8.74 14.08 11.93
C ILE A 85 -8.22 14.91 10.75
N ALA A 86 -7.16 14.43 10.12
CA ALA A 86 -6.64 14.97 8.88
C ALA A 86 -7.08 14.10 7.70
N VAL A 87 -7.56 14.74 6.64
CA VAL A 87 -7.93 14.11 5.37
C VAL A 87 -6.90 14.51 4.32
N TYR A 88 -6.38 13.54 3.59
CA TYR A 88 -5.36 13.71 2.58
C TYR A 88 -5.83 13.20 1.23
N THR A 89 -5.28 13.76 0.16
CA THR A 89 -5.49 13.32 -1.21
C THR A 89 -4.17 12.86 -1.81
N THR A 90 -4.22 11.75 -2.56
CA THR A 90 -3.05 11.22 -3.25
C THR A 90 -3.43 10.42 -4.49
N ASP A 91 -2.55 10.44 -5.49
CA ASP A 91 -2.55 9.60 -6.68
C ASP A 91 -1.66 8.35 -6.54
N LYS A 92 -0.98 8.20 -5.39
CA LYS A 92 -0.11 7.07 -5.06
C LYS A 92 -0.91 5.85 -4.64
N ASP A 93 -0.29 4.69 -4.75
CA ASP A 93 -0.89 3.44 -4.29
C ASP A 93 -1.01 3.43 -2.75
N PRO A 94 -2.20 3.19 -2.17
CA PRO A 94 -2.39 3.20 -0.72
C PRO A 94 -1.60 2.11 0.00
N GLN A 95 -1.42 0.95 -0.62
CA GLN A 95 -0.68 -0.15 -0.01
C GLN A 95 0.81 0.22 0.12
N GLU A 96 1.40 0.84 -0.92
CA GLU A 96 2.77 1.37 -0.85
C GLU A 96 2.93 2.38 0.28
N LEU A 97 1.95 3.27 0.48
CA LEU A 97 1.97 4.24 1.58
C LEU A 97 1.85 3.57 2.96
N MET A 98 1.01 2.55 3.10
CA MET A 98 0.91 1.78 4.35
C MET A 98 2.23 1.09 4.70
N GLU A 99 2.86 0.43 3.71
CA GLU A 99 4.16 -0.22 3.87
C GLU A 99 5.26 0.81 4.20
N LEU A 100 5.24 1.98 3.57
CA LEU A 100 6.16 3.07 3.89
C LEU A 100 5.99 3.51 5.36
N GLY A 101 4.75 3.60 5.82
CA GLY A 101 4.44 3.95 7.20
C GLY A 101 4.99 2.94 8.21
N ASP A 102 4.73 1.66 7.98
CA ASP A 102 5.19 0.57 8.83
C ASP A 102 6.72 0.48 8.87
N ASN A 103 7.38 0.68 7.73
CA ASN A 103 8.84 0.60 7.62
C ASN A 103 9.57 1.77 8.29
N ASN A 104 8.95 2.96 8.35
CA ASN A 104 9.57 4.17 8.89
C ASN A 104 9.01 4.60 10.25
N GLY A 105 7.98 3.92 10.76
CA GLY A 105 7.31 4.27 12.01
C GLY A 105 6.52 5.58 11.92
N TYR A 106 5.96 5.89 10.75
CA TYR A 106 5.15 7.10 10.54
C TYR A 106 3.72 6.92 11.05
N PRO A 107 2.97 8.01 11.26
CA PRO A 107 1.56 7.94 11.68
C PRO A 107 0.69 7.19 10.66
N ALA A 108 -0.12 6.23 11.15
CA ALA A 108 -0.89 5.35 10.29
C ALA A 108 -1.91 6.10 9.42
N LEU A 109 -1.89 5.79 8.11
CA LEU A 109 -2.87 6.25 7.14
C LEU A 109 -3.95 5.18 6.93
N THR A 110 -5.19 5.59 6.73
CA THR A 110 -6.33 4.71 6.40
C THR A 110 -7.08 5.24 5.20
N VAL A 111 -7.54 4.36 4.30
CA VAL A 111 -8.34 4.77 3.14
C VAL A 111 -9.72 5.27 3.59
N ASN A 112 -10.11 6.47 3.13
CA ASN A 112 -11.44 7.00 3.33
C ASN A 112 -12.46 6.28 2.43
N SER A 113 -12.96 5.14 2.91
CA SER A 113 -13.91 4.30 2.16
C SER A 113 -15.26 4.97 1.88
N ASN A 114 -15.57 6.09 2.54
CA ASN A 114 -16.83 6.82 2.37
C ASN A 114 -16.83 7.74 1.14
N HIS A 115 -15.66 8.03 0.53
CA HIS A 115 -15.56 8.91 -0.63
C HIS A 115 -16.44 8.45 -1.81
N TYR A 116 -16.42 7.15 -2.12
CA TYR A 116 -17.19 6.56 -3.22
C TYR A 116 -18.71 6.71 -3.06
N GLN A 117 -19.20 6.78 -1.81
CA GLN A 117 -20.63 6.95 -1.53
C GLN A 117 -21.09 8.38 -1.82
N LEU A 118 -20.24 9.38 -1.56
CA LEU A 118 -20.58 10.79 -1.71
C LEU A 118 -20.63 11.22 -3.19
N LYS A 119 -19.67 10.78 -4.00
CA LYS A 119 -19.65 11.09 -5.44
C LYS A 119 -20.88 10.57 -6.18
N LYS A 120 -21.34 9.36 -5.82
CA LYS A 120 -22.55 8.76 -6.41
C LYS A 120 -23.82 9.53 -6.05
N ILE A 121 -23.88 10.15 -4.87
CA ILE A 121 -25.03 10.95 -4.44
C ILE A 121 -25.00 12.33 -5.12
N SER A 122 -23.82 12.96 -5.28
CA SER A 122 -23.71 14.27 -5.94
C SER A 122 -24.11 14.22 -7.42
N GLU A 123 -23.70 13.19 -8.16
CA GLU A 123 -24.07 13.01 -9.57
C GLU A 123 -25.60 12.84 -9.78
N VAL A 124 -26.30 12.29 -8.79
CA VAL A 124 -27.77 12.10 -8.84
C VAL A 124 -28.54 13.38 -8.53
N THR A 125 -27.95 14.32 -7.77
CA THR A 125 -28.58 15.61 -7.46
C THR A 125 -28.51 16.63 -8.59
N ASP A 126 -27.53 16.53 -9.50
CA ASP A 126 -27.43 17.44 -10.65
C ASP A 126 -28.37 17.10 -11.83
N THR A 127 -29.04 15.95 -11.79
CA THR A 127 -29.99 15.51 -12.85
C THR A 127 -31.46 15.81 -12.53
N ASN A 128 -31.75 16.52 -11.43
CA ASN A 128 -33.11 16.92 -11.03
C ASN A 128 -33.28 18.45 -10.91
N GLN A 129 -32.65 19.22 -11.80
CA GLN A 129 -33.03 20.63 -12.05
C GLN A 129 -33.78 20.77 -13.36
#